data_AF-A0A933XY05-F1
#
_entry.id   AF-A0A933XY05-F1
#
_cell.length_a   1.000
_cell.length_b   1.000
_cell.length_c   1.000
_cell.angle_alpha   90.00
_cell.angle_beta   90.00
_cell.angle_gamma   90.00
#
_symmetry.space_group_name_H-M   'P 1'
#
loop_
_entity.id
_entity.type
_entity.pdbx_description
1 polymer ?
#
loop_
_entity_poly.entity_id
_entity_poly.type
_entity_poly.pdbx_seq_one_letter_code
_entity_poly.pdbx_strand_id
1 'polypeptide(L)'
;MIAFDREELFTLREIAKQIPSGRIAGGHVHHSTVYRWASKGIGGVVLDTRLIGVIRFTSMKSLIEFIDKCNAGKRLSSSLSGSRERRFEDDA
;
A
#
# COMPACT_ATOMS: atom_id res chain seq x y z
N MET A 1 -9.04 30.80 -10.44
CA MET A 1 -8.90 30.76 -8.96
C MET A 1 -8.20 29.44 -8.63
N ILE A 2 -6.99 29.48 -8.06
CA ILE A 2 -6.25 28.25 -7.71
C ILE A 2 -6.70 27.84 -6.30
N ALA A 3 -7.24 26.63 -6.16
CA ALA A 3 -7.55 26.05 -4.86
C ALA A 3 -6.29 25.43 -4.26
N PHE A 4 -5.88 25.90 -3.09
CA PHE A 4 -4.83 25.25 -2.30
C PHE A 4 -5.49 24.14 -1.49
N ASP A 5 -5.37 22.89 -1.96
CA ASP A 5 -5.82 21.75 -1.19
C ASP A 5 -4.84 21.54 -0.02
N ARG A 6 -5.34 21.73 1.21
CA ARG A 6 -4.52 21.57 2.41
C ARG A 6 -4.43 20.08 2.70
N GLU A 7 -3.30 19.49 2.33
CA GLU A 7 -3.01 18.10 2.65
C GLU A 7 -2.89 17.91 4.17
N GLU A 8 -3.84 17.19 4.77
CA GLU A 8 -3.82 16.86 6.20
C GLU A 8 -2.75 15.80 6.48
N LEU A 9 -1.90 16.08 7.47
CA LEU A 9 -0.84 15.20 7.92
C LEU A 9 -1.28 14.42 9.15
N PHE A 10 -1.04 13.12 9.12
CA PHE A 10 -1.29 12.18 10.20
C PHE A 10 0.02 11.54 10.63
N THR A 11 0.20 11.33 11.93
CA THR A 11 1.26 10.44 12.39
C THR A 11 1.01 9.01 11.90
N LEU A 12 2.06 8.17 11.84
CA LEU A 12 1.90 6.77 11.45
C LEU A 12 0.98 5.97 12.39
N ARG A 13 0.80 6.42 13.63
CA ARG A 13 -0.15 5.82 14.58
C ARG A 13 -1.59 6.24 14.28
N GLU A 14 -1.83 7.50 13.92
CA GLU A 14 -3.16 8.02 13.60
C GLU A 14 -3.67 7.45 12.29
N ILE A 15 -2.84 7.46 11.23
CA ILE A 15 -3.25 6.95 9.92
C ILE A 15 -3.63 5.46 9.99
N ALA A 16 -3.01 4.69 10.87
CA ALA A 16 -3.33 3.28 11.07
C ALA A 16 -4.80 3.07 11.48
N LYS A 17 -5.38 4.01 12.23
CA LYS A 17 -6.80 3.98 12.63
C LYS A 17 -7.75 4.31 11.48
N GLN A 18 -7.25 4.87 10.38
CA GLN A 18 -8.06 5.14 9.19
C GLN A 18 -8.15 3.92 8.26
N ILE A 19 -7.38 2.87 8.53
CA ILE A 19 -7.28 1.71 7.66
C ILE A 19 -8.04 0.55 8.30
N PRO A 20 -9.16 0.10 7.72
CA PRO A 20 -9.88 -1.05 8.23
C PRO A 20 -9.01 -2.31 8.10
N SER A 21 -9.07 -3.15 9.13
CA SER A 21 -8.53 -4.51 9.07
C SER A 21 -9.52 -5.39 8.33
N GLY A 22 -9.10 -5.96 7.20
CA GLY A 22 -9.89 -7.00 6.52
C GLY A 22 -9.95 -8.34 7.27
N ARG A 23 -9.24 -8.48 8.41
CA ARG A 23 -9.17 -9.74 9.19
C ARG A 23 -10.08 -9.75 10.41
N ILE A 24 -10.38 -8.60 11.00
CA ILE A 24 -11.18 -8.47 12.22
C ILE A 24 -12.25 -7.44 11.92
N ALA A 25 -13.52 -7.82 12.05
CA ALA A 25 -14.65 -6.90 11.87
C ALA A 25 -14.52 -5.73 12.86
N GLY A 26 -14.54 -4.50 12.34
CA GLY A 26 -14.35 -3.27 13.12
C GLY A 26 -12.91 -3.02 13.62
N GLY A 27 -11.96 -3.89 13.28
CA GLY A 27 -10.55 -3.69 13.62
C GLY A 27 -9.85 -2.73 12.64
N HIS A 28 -8.69 -2.23 13.04
CA HIS A 28 -7.81 -1.43 12.19
C HIS A 28 -6.47 -2.12 11.99
N VAL A 29 -5.74 -1.71 10.95
CA VAL A 29 -4.36 -2.16 10.77
C VAL A 29 -3.52 -1.70 11.96
N HIS A 30 -2.71 -2.61 12.51
CA HIS A 30 -1.82 -2.25 13.61
C HIS A 30 -0.77 -1.23 13.15
N HIS A 31 -0.48 -0.22 13.98
CA HIS A 31 0.46 0.85 13.63
C HIS A 31 1.85 0.33 13.20
N SER A 32 2.34 -0.78 13.78
CA SER A 32 3.61 -1.41 13.36
C SER A 32 3.63 -1.81 11.88
N THR A 33 2.48 -2.14 11.30
CA THR A 33 2.36 -2.43 9.86
C THR A 33 2.61 -1.18 9.03
N VAL A 34 2.07 -0.03 9.45
CA VAL A 34 2.32 1.26 8.78
C VAL A 34 3.79 1.67 8.93
N TYR A 35 4.39 1.50 10.11
CA TYR A 35 5.83 1.69 10.29
C TYR A 35 6.66 0.78 9.37
N ARG A 36 6.25 -0.47 9.19
CA ARG A 36 6.88 -1.38 8.23
C ARG A 36 6.71 -0.88 6.79
N TRP A 37 5.57 -0.33 6.41
CA TRP A 37 5.37 0.25 5.07
C TRP A 37 6.25 1.47 4.83
N ALA A 38 6.41 2.34 5.81
CA ALA A 38 7.28 3.51 5.73
C ALA A 38 8.78 3.17 5.69
N SER A 39 9.19 2.06 6.32
CA SER A 39 10.61 1.68 6.41
C SER A 39 11.04 0.64 5.38
N LYS A 40 10.24 -0.40 5.16
CA LYS A 40 10.56 -1.54 4.28
C LYS A 40 9.66 -1.64 3.05
N GLY A 41 8.47 -1.05 3.11
CA GLY A 41 7.49 -1.13 2.04
C GLY A 41 6.84 -2.52 1.86
N ILE A 42 6.17 -2.69 0.72
CA ILE A 42 5.61 -3.95 0.22
C ILE A 42 5.96 -4.05 -1.27
N GLY A 43 6.62 -5.13 -1.68
CA GLY A 43 6.89 -5.39 -3.11
C GLY A 43 7.69 -4.27 -3.79
N GLY A 44 8.63 -3.65 -3.08
CA GLY A 44 9.44 -2.53 -3.60
C GLY A 44 8.75 -1.15 -3.54
N VAL A 45 7.47 -1.08 -3.16
CA VAL A 45 6.75 0.18 -2.96
C VAL A 45 6.85 0.57 -1.49
N VAL A 46 7.28 1.79 -1.20
CA VAL A 46 7.43 2.35 0.16
C VAL A 46 6.41 3.47 0.36
N LEU A 47 5.83 3.57 1.57
CA LEU A 47 4.89 4.63 1.90
C LEU A 47 5.63 5.96 2.04
N ASP A 48 5.16 7.00 1.35
CA ASP A 48 5.75 8.34 1.46
C ASP A 48 5.52 8.91 2.86
N THR A 49 6.58 9.45 3.46
CA THR A 49 6.52 10.01 4.81
C THR A 49 7.43 11.22 4.95
N ARG A 50 7.02 12.16 5.79
CA ARG A 50 7.82 13.34 6.17
C ARG A 50 8.20 13.25 7.64
N LEU A 51 9.48 13.46 7.93
CA LEU A 51 9.97 13.55 9.31
C LEU A 51 9.91 15.02 9.75
N ILE A 52 9.14 15.30 10.80
CA ILE A 52 9.07 16.63 11.42
C ILE A 52 9.51 16.47 12.87
N GLY A 53 10.70 17.00 13.19
CA GLY A 53 11.40 16.67 14.43
C GLY A 53 11.74 15.19 14.49
N VAL A 54 11.18 14.47 15.47
CA VAL A 54 11.39 13.02 15.67
C VAL A 54 10.19 12.17 15.26
N ILE A 55 9.11 12.80 14.78
CA ILE A 55 7.85 12.12 14.48
C ILE A 55 7.66 12.03 12.97
N ARG A 56 7.28 10.83 12.50
CA ARG A 56 6.97 10.59 11.08
C ARG A 56 5.49 10.81 10.82
N PHE A 57 5.23 11.55 9.76
CA PHE A 57 3.92 11.88 9.26
C PHE A 57 3.73 11.34 7.84
N THR A 58 2.48 11.07 7.48
CA THR A 58 2.02 10.75 6.12
C THR A 58 0.72 11.50 5.87
N SER A 59 0.28 11.55 4.63
CA SER A 59 -1.06 12.01 4.27
C SER A 59 -1.96 10.86 3.82
N MET A 60 -3.27 11.13 3.76
CA MET A 60 -4.23 10.20 3.16
C MET A 60 -3.94 9.98 1.67
N LYS A 61 -3.55 11.04 0.95
CA LYS A 61 -3.17 10.96 -0.46
C LYS A 61 -2.01 9.99 -0.67
N SER A 62 -0.94 10.14 0.13
CA SER A 62 0.24 9.27 0.08
C SER A 62 -0.11 7.81 0.34
N LEU A 63 -1.04 7.56 1.27
CA LEU A 63 -1.54 6.21 1.55
C LEU A 63 -2.30 5.60 0.37
N ILE A 64 -3.20 6.37 -0.26
CA ILE A 64 -3.95 5.92 -1.43
C ILE A 64 -3.00 5.57 -2.57
N GLU A 65 -2.05 6.47 -2.90
CA GLU A 65 -1.05 6.22 -3.93
C GLU A 65 -0.18 5.00 -3.64
N PHE A 66 0.19 4.79 -2.37
CA PHE A 66 0.92 3.60 -1.94
C PHE A 66 0.13 2.32 -2.19
N ILE A 67 -1.16 2.30 -1.84
CA ILE A 67 -2.06 1.15 -2.05
C ILE A 67 -2.22 0.86 -3.54
N ASP A 68 -2.44 1.90 -4.35
CA ASP A 68 -2.59 1.77 -5.79
C ASP A 68 -1.34 1.18 -6.45
N LYS A 69 -0.14 1.68 -6.06
CA LYS A 69 1.15 1.14 -6.52
C LYS A 69 1.33 -0.32 -6.10
N CYS A 70 0.98 -0.68 -4.87
CA CYS A 70 1.04 -2.07 -4.40
C CYS A 70 0.14 -3.01 -5.22
N ASN A 71 -1.05 -2.53 -5.61
CA ASN A 71 -2.01 -3.30 -6.38
C ASN A 71 -1.67 -3.37 -7.88
N ALA A 72 -1.06 -2.31 -8.44
CA ALA A 72 -0.59 -2.30 -9.81
C ALA A 72 0.49 -3.37 -10.06
N GLY A 73 1.43 -3.53 -9.13
CA GLY A 73 2.47 -4.57 -9.21
C GLY A 73 1.90 -6.00 -9.24
N LYS A 74 0.81 -6.26 -8.50
CA LYS A 74 0.11 -7.55 -8.54
C LYS A 74 -0.48 -7.85 -9.92
N ARG A 75 -1.10 -6.85 -10.56
CA ARG A 75 -1.75 -7.02 -11.88
C ARG A 75 -0.75 -7.41 -12.97
N LEU A 76 0.46 -6.84 -12.97
CA LEU A 76 1.51 -7.25 -13.91
C LEU A 76 2.01 -8.68 -13.66
N SER A 77 2.12 -9.10 -12.40
CA SER A 77 2.60 -10.47 -12.08
C SER A 77 1.58 -11.56 -12.41
N SER A 78 0.28 -11.27 -12.30
CA SER A 78 -0.78 -12.22 -12.63
C SER A 78 -0.94 -12.44 -14.14
N SER A 79 -0.66 -11.43 -14.98
CA SER A 79 -0.73 -11.59 -16.44
C SER A 79 0.43 -12.40 -17.02
N LEU A 80 1.60 -12.37 -16.38
CA LEU A 80 2.78 -13.12 -16.83
C LEU A 80 2.79 -14.59 -16.39
N SER A 81 2.00 -14.97 -15.39
CA SER A 81 1.94 -16.34 -14.85
C SER A 81 0.86 -17.22 -15.51
N GLY A 82 0.00 -16.65 -16.36
CA GLY A 82 -1.09 -17.35 -17.06
C GLY A 82 -0.69 -18.10 -18.35
N SER A 83 0.55 -17.96 -18.82
CA SER A 83 0.99 -18.49 -20.13
C SER A 83 1.78 -19.81 -20.04
N ARG A 84 1.55 -20.64 -19.02
CA ARG A 84 2.02 -22.05 -19.07
C ARG A 84 1.10 -22.84 -19.99
N GLU A 85 1.45 -22.78 -21.27
CA GLU A 85 1.02 -23.65 -22.37
C GLU A 85 0.81 -25.09 -21.87
N ARG A 86 -0.45 -25.53 -21.79
CA ARG A 86 -0.78 -26.95 -21.72
C ARG A 86 -0.56 -27.52 -23.11
N ARG A 87 0.70 -27.78 -23.47
CA ARG A 87 1.04 -28.67 -24.58
C ARG A 87 0.94 -30.09 -24.01
N PHE A 88 -0.27 -30.62 -23.97
CA PHE A 88 -0.45 -32.07 -23.88
C PHE A 88 -0.16 -32.60 -25.28
N GLU A 89 0.97 -33.26 -25.43
CA GLU A 89 1.25 -34.12 -26.58
C GLU A 89 0.19 -35.22 -26.60
N ASP A 90 -0.59 -35.25 -27.68
CA ASP A 90 -1.29 -36.44 -28.14
C ASP A 90 -0.21 -37.49 -28.47
N ASP A 91 -0.07 -38.50 -27.60
CA ASP A 91 0.60 -39.75 -27.97
C ASP A 91 -0.44 -40.81 -28.28
N ALA A 92 -0.33 -41.27 -29.52
CA ALA A 92 -1.14 -42.25 -30.24
C ALA A 92 -0.90 -43.69 -29.79
#